data_AF-A0A8S1UH57-F1
#
_entry.id   AF-A0A8S1UH57-F1
#
_cell.length_a   1.000
_cell.length_b   1.000
_cell.length_c   1.000
_cell.angle_alpha   90.00
_cell.angle_beta   90.00
_cell.angle_gamma   90.00
#
_symmetry.space_group_name_H-M   'P 1'
#
loop_
_entity.id
_entity.type
_entity.pdbx_description
1 polymer ?
#
loop_
_entity_poly.entity_id
_entity_poly.type
_entity_poly.pdbx_seq_one_letter_code
_entity_poly.pdbx_strand_id
1 'polypeptide(L)'
;MNQPNIQKFKTQLKVTVKEFIDFFLFDTPYENCLSFPHYYQVVLCQDKEISFQKYQPQPQIGQISKRPINFIHPVKEKQMFAPDVVHCFAEDVLYYFNQDEILIEKEVKFAKIPYADSFCCRVFWHIYQIEDGCQVNYGFYIHFFKSTVFKSKIESSSKKENTEVWEKCLKQVYEEGQNKILSKRVQNERQQPKAEIEVTQQIETQVEKVNQIKEKEETKQVILEQEQQESQILLENNENQQQKQQLLIENKVKEIFVEKQEQSSDQKDLNLKLDKLTQLAYAIIGLLIIDILFTIGK
;
A
#
# COMPACT_ATOMS: atom_id res chain seq x y z
N MET A 1 -22.67 -32.22 7.53
CA MET A 1 -21.81 -31.20 8.16
C MET A 1 -22.67 -30.37 9.09
N ASN A 2 -22.36 -30.32 10.38
CA ASN A 2 -23.10 -29.44 11.30
C ASN A 2 -22.75 -27.99 10.95
N GLN A 3 -23.77 -27.16 10.69
CA GLN A 3 -23.57 -25.74 10.43
C GLN A 3 -22.90 -25.08 11.65
N PRO A 4 -21.95 -24.14 11.44
CA PRO A 4 -21.34 -23.42 12.54
C PRO A 4 -22.40 -22.61 13.30
N ASN A 5 -22.29 -22.58 14.63
CA ASN A 5 -23.17 -21.78 15.48
C ASN A 5 -22.71 -20.31 15.45
N ILE A 6 -23.20 -19.57 14.46
CA ILE A 6 -22.81 -18.18 14.25
C ILE A 6 -23.59 -17.26 15.19
N GLN A 7 -22.87 -16.48 16.01
CA GLN A 7 -23.45 -15.35 16.72
C GLN A 7 -23.51 -14.15 15.76
N LYS A 8 -24.71 -13.62 15.52
CA LYS A 8 -24.96 -12.54 14.55
C LYS A 8 -25.56 -11.33 15.24
N PHE A 9 -25.08 -10.18 14.85
CA PHE A 9 -25.51 -8.87 15.32
C PHE A 9 -25.73 -7.97 14.11
N LYS A 10 -26.54 -6.94 14.29
CA LYS A 10 -26.79 -5.93 13.26
C LYS A 10 -26.95 -4.56 13.88
N THR A 11 -26.47 -3.54 13.18
CA THR A 11 -26.80 -2.14 13.46
C THR A 11 -27.00 -1.39 12.16
N GLN A 12 -27.83 -0.36 12.18
CA GLN A 12 -28.04 0.54 11.05
C GLN A 12 -27.49 1.89 11.43
N LEU A 13 -26.70 2.48 10.53
CA LEU A 13 -26.07 3.76 10.74
C LEU A 13 -26.53 4.74 9.68
N LYS A 14 -26.71 6.01 10.05
CA LYS A 14 -27.08 7.12 9.15
C LYS A 14 -25.89 7.69 8.37
N VAL A 15 -24.91 6.84 8.09
CA VAL A 15 -23.67 7.18 7.37
C VAL A 15 -23.52 6.32 6.15
N THR A 16 -22.91 6.85 5.10
CA THR A 16 -22.60 6.08 3.89
C THR A 16 -21.53 5.03 4.17
N VAL A 17 -21.44 4.00 3.34
CA VAL A 17 -20.35 3.01 3.42
C VAL A 17 -18.98 3.67 3.30
N LYS A 18 -18.85 4.68 2.43
CA LYS A 18 -17.62 5.46 2.30
C LYS A 18 -17.21 6.12 3.62
N GLU A 19 -18.13 6.84 4.27
CA GLU A 19 -17.84 7.48 5.56
C GLU A 19 -17.57 6.46 6.66
N PHE A 20 -18.23 5.30 6.60
CA PHE A 20 -17.95 4.21 7.52
C PHE A 20 -16.49 3.75 7.38
N ILE A 21 -16.02 3.52 6.16
CA ILE A 21 -14.64 3.11 5.89
C ILE A 21 -13.66 4.18 6.40
N ASP A 22 -13.88 5.44 6.00
CA ASP A 22 -13.00 6.56 6.31
C ASP A 22 -12.86 6.77 7.83
N PHE A 23 -13.94 6.57 8.59
CA PHE A 23 -13.96 6.80 10.04
C PHE A 23 -13.58 5.57 10.86
N PHE A 24 -14.14 4.40 10.56
CA PHE A 24 -14.04 3.21 11.40
C PHE A 24 -12.88 2.27 11.02
N LEU A 25 -12.40 2.32 9.78
CA LEU A 25 -11.36 1.39 9.30
C LEU A 25 -10.01 2.05 9.12
N PHE A 26 -9.98 3.29 8.65
CA PHE A 26 -8.73 4.01 8.44
C PHE A 26 -8.23 4.67 9.72
N ASP A 27 -6.94 5.00 9.74
CA ASP A 27 -6.24 5.60 10.88
C ASP A 27 -6.58 7.09 11.08
N THR A 28 -7.86 7.43 10.93
CA THR A 28 -8.37 8.74 11.30
C THR A 28 -8.38 8.83 12.83
N PRO A 29 -7.81 9.89 13.45
CA PRO A 29 -7.83 10.04 14.89
C PRO A 29 -9.27 10.00 15.44
N TYR A 30 -9.49 9.07 16.37
CA TYR A 30 -10.64 8.93 17.25
C TYR A 30 -10.23 9.42 18.66
N GLU A 31 -10.97 9.01 19.70
CA GLU A 31 -10.71 9.36 21.09
C GLU A 31 -9.28 9.06 21.53
N ASN A 32 -8.75 9.91 22.41
CA ASN A 32 -7.39 9.80 22.95
C ASN A 32 -6.31 9.73 21.85
N CYS A 33 -6.58 10.33 20.69
CA CYS A 33 -5.71 10.31 19.51
C CYS A 33 -5.43 8.92 18.92
N LEU A 34 -6.20 7.89 19.34
CA LEU A 34 -6.13 6.55 18.75
C LEU A 34 -7.02 6.50 17.52
N SER A 35 -6.64 5.76 16.48
CA SER A 35 -7.61 5.38 15.43
C SER A 35 -8.72 4.50 16.00
N PHE A 36 -9.88 4.42 15.34
CA PHE A 36 -10.94 3.51 15.78
C PHE A 36 -10.49 2.04 15.94
N PRO A 37 -9.74 1.42 15.01
CA PRO A 37 -9.25 0.05 15.20
C PRO A 37 -8.37 -0.13 16.44
N HIS A 38 -7.49 0.85 16.72
CA HIS A 38 -6.69 0.86 17.95
C HIS A 38 -7.57 1.00 19.20
N TYR A 39 -8.54 1.92 19.19
CA TYR A 39 -9.46 2.12 20.30
C TYR A 39 -10.29 0.86 20.59
N TYR A 40 -10.84 0.22 19.55
CA TYR A 40 -11.57 -1.05 19.66
C TYR A 40 -10.73 -2.11 20.38
N GLN A 41 -9.49 -2.32 19.94
CA GLN A 41 -8.62 -3.36 20.46
C GLN A 41 -8.16 -3.06 21.90
N VAL A 42 -7.69 -1.84 22.18
CA VAL A 42 -7.13 -1.45 23.49
C VAL A 42 -8.21 -1.23 24.55
N VAL A 43 -9.29 -0.53 24.19
CA VAL A 43 -10.27 -0.04 25.18
C VAL A 43 -11.44 -1.01 25.32
N LEU A 44 -11.99 -1.51 24.21
CA LEU A 44 -13.18 -2.38 24.27
C LEU A 44 -12.79 -3.84 24.52
N CYS A 45 -11.78 -4.34 23.80
CA CYS A 45 -11.31 -5.71 23.95
C CYS A 45 -10.27 -5.88 25.08
N GLN A 46 -9.71 -4.77 25.59
CA GLN A 46 -8.68 -4.76 26.66
C GLN A 46 -7.40 -5.50 26.28
N ASP A 47 -7.12 -5.60 24.99
CA ASP A 47 -5.94 -6.30 24.49
C ASP A 47 -4.66 -5.50 24.73
N LYS A 48 -3.57 -6.23 24.91
CA LYS A 48 -2.24 -5.71 25.21
C LYS A 48 -1.25 -6.09 24.12
N GLU A 49 -0.14 -5.35 24.07
CA GLU A 49 0.98 -5.62 23.15
C GLU A 49 0.52 -5.75 21.68
N ILE A 50 -0.39 -4.86 21.29
CA ILE A 50 -1.00 -4.88 19.96
C ILE A 50 0.01 -4.40 18.93
N SER A 51 0.15 -5.17 17.86
CA SER A 51 0.91 -4.81 16.67
C SER A 51 0.07 -5.11 15.44
N PHE A 52 -0.19 -4.09 14.61
CA PHE A 52 -0.83 -4.28 13.31
C PHE A 52 -0.32 -3.32 12.25
N GLN A 53 -0.45 -3.73 11.00
CA GLN A 53 -0.16 -2.91 9.83
C GLN A 53 -1.37 -2.04 9.46
N LYS A 54 -1.18 -0.90 8.81
CA LYS A 54 -2.33 -0.11 8.35
C LYS A 54 -3.02 -0.82 7.18
N TYR A 55 -4.33 -0.67 7.06
CA TYR A 55 -4.97 -0.99 5.79
C TYR A 55 -4.38 -0.09 4.70
N GLN A 56 -4.18 -0.63 3.50
CA GLN A 56 -3.81 0.22 2.37
C GLN A 56 -4.91 1.27 2.15
N PRO A 57 -4.54 2.55 2.09
CA PRO A 57 -5.50 3.60 1.80
C PRO A 57 -6.02 3.37 0.38
N GLN A 58 -7.34 3.19 0.23
CA GLN A 58 -8.05 2.99 -1.04
C GLN A 58 -7.80 1.62 -1.71
N PRO A 59 -8.40 0.54 -1.19
CA PRO A 59 -8.50 -0.70 -1.98
C PRO A 59 -9.27 -0.41 -3.27
N GLN A 60 -8.69 -0.77 -4.42
CA GLN A 60 -9.42 -0.68 -5.68
C GLN A 60 -10.54 -1.73 -5.70
N ILE A 61 -11.59 -1.49 -6.50
CA ILE A 61 -12.68 -2.45 -6.70
C ILE A 61 -12.10 -3.83 -7.05
N GLY A 62 -12.54 -4.85 -6.31
CA GLY A 62 -12.07 -6.23 -6.49
C GLY A 62 -10.71 -6.55 -5.84
N GLN A 63 -10.05 -5.58 -5.20
CA GLN A 63 -8.84 -5.85 -4.43
C GLN A 63 -9.16 -6.41 -3.04
N ILE A 64 -8.25 -7.27 -2.59
CA ILE A 64 -8.24 -7.84 -1.24
C ILE A 64 -7.09 -7.19 -0.48
N SER A 65 -7.38 -6.56 0.65
CA SER A 65 -6.37 -6.00 1.54
C SER A 65 -6.23 -6.89 2.76
N LYS A 66 -5.01 -7.34 3.03
CA LYS A 66 -4.71 -8.21 4.18
C LYS A 66 -3.90 -7.48 5.22
N ARG A 67 -4.23 -7.69 6.50
CA ARG A 67 -3.54 -7.09 7.63
C ARG A 67 -3.31 -8.11 8.73
N PRO A 68 -2.05 -8.48 9.03
CA PRO A 68 -1.75 -9.25 10.23
C PRO A 68 -1.86 -8.38 11.47
N ILE A 69 -2.37 -8.97 12.56
CA ILE A 69 -2.55 -8.35 13.88
C ILE A 69 -2.09 -9.34 14.94
N ASN A 70 -1.15 -8.93 15.78
CA ASN A 70 -0.72 -9.71 16.94
C ASN A 70 -1.14 -8.98 18.21
N PHE A 71 -1.66 -9.69 19.19
CA PHE A 71 -2.07 -9.11 20.47
C PHE A 71 -2.16 -10.17 21.57
N ILE A 72 -2.21 -9.71 22.82
CA ILE A 72 -2.43 -10.53 24.01
C ILE A 72 -3.81 -10.19 24.59
N HIS A 73 -4.70 -11.17 24.61
CA HIS A 73 -6.05 -11.02 25.16
C HIS A 73 -6.09 -11.49 26.63
N PRO A 74 -6.51 -10.65 27.59
CA PRO A 74 -6.75 -11.10 28.95
C PRO A 74 -8.00 -11.98 29.04
N VAL A 75 -7.89 -13.17 29.63
CA VAL A 75 -9.04 -14.08 29.78
C VAL A 75 -9.87 -13.65 30.98
N LYS A 76 -11.15 -13.31 30.75
CA LYS A 76 -12.05 -12.86 31.84
C LYS A 76 -12.44 -14.01 32.77
N GLU A 77 -12.62 -15.21 32.22
CA GLU A 77 -13.12 -16.36 32.96
C GLU A 77 -11.97 -17.11 33.65
N LYS A 78 -11.80 -16.87 34.95
CA LYS A 78 -10.81 -17.56 35.79
C LYS A 78 -11.26 -18.99 36.13
N GLN A 79 -11.15 -19.90 35.17
CA GLN A 79 -11.33 -21.33 35.40
C GLN A 79 -10.03 -21.97 35.90
N MET A 80 -10.18 -23.01 36.72
CA MET A 80 -9.04 -23.83 37.16
C MET A 80 -8.31 -24.37 35.92
N PHE A 81 -7.02 -24.07 35.78
CA PHE A 81 -6.16 -24.41 34.62
C PHE A 81 -6.38 -23.59 33.33
N ALA A 82 -7.21 -22.54 33.34
CA ALA A 82 -7.23 -21.58 32.24
C ALA A 82 -6.06 -20.59 32.38
N PRO A 83 -5.37 -20.22 31.29
CA PRO A 83 -4.34 -19.20 31.35
C PRO A 83 -4.97 -17.82 31.58
N ASP A 84 -4.25 -16.94 32.29
CA ASP A 84 -4.70 -15.56 32.52
C ASP A 84 -4.75 -14.71 31.23
N VAL A 85 -3.98 -15.13 30.23
CA VAL A 85 -3.85 -14.45 28.94
C VAL A 85 -3.78 -15.44 27.80
N VAL A 86 -4.25 -15.03 26.62
CA VAL A 86 -4.13 -15.76 25.36
C VAL A 86 -3.29 -14.94 24.40
N HIS A 87 -2.33 -15.60 23.73
CA HIS A 87 -1.62 -14.99 22.61
C HIS A 87 -2.42 -15.20 21.33
N CYS A 88 -2.75 -14.11 20.66
CA CYS A 88 -3.60 -14.09 19.47
C CYS A 88 -2.79 -13.66 18.24
N PHE A 89 -2.94 -14.43 17.18
CA PHE A 89 -2.42 -14.13 15.84
C PHE A 89 -3.62 -14.02 14.91
N ALA A 90 -3.94 -12.81 14.49
CA ALA A 90 -5.07 -12.55 13.63
C ALA A 90 -4.64 -12.08 12.24
N GLU A 91 -5.44 -12.42 11.23
CA GLU A 91 -5.36 -11.88 9.87
C GLU A 91 -6.72 -11.30 9.51
N ASP A 92 -6.75 -9.98 9.30
CA ASP A 92 -7.89 -9.29 8.70
C ASP A 92 -7.77 -9.34 7.18
N VAL A 93 -8.89 -9.61 6.52
CA VAL A 93 -9.04 -9.61 5.08
C VAL A 93 -10.22 -8.71 4.74
N LEU A 94 -9.91 -7.56 4.14
CA LEU A 94 -10.90 -6.61 3.63
C LEU A 94 -11.14 -6.90 2.15
N TYR A 95 -12.37 -7.28 1.84
CA TYR A 95 -12.92 -7.42 0.50
C TYR A 95 -13.67 -6.13 0.15
N TYR A 96 -13.15 -5.39 -0.82
CA TYR A 96 -13.78 -4.18 -1.33
C TYR A 96 -14.55 -4.52 -2.61
N PHE A 97 -15.85 -4.76 -2.49
CA PHE A 97 -16.68 -5.15 -3.63
C PHE A 97 -16.99 -3.94 -4.52
N ASN A 98 -17.44 -2.84 -3.92
CA ASN A 98 -17.71 -1.56 -4.59
C ASN A 98 -17.84 -0.44 -3.54
N GLN A 99 -18.26 0.76 -3.96
CA GLN A 99 -18.42 1.92 -3.08
C GLN A 99 -19.52 1.76 -2.02
N ASP A 100 -20.48 0.86 -2.27
CA ASP A 100 -21.67 0.62 -1.48
C ASP A 100 -21.59 -0.67 -0.67
N GLU A 101 -20.52 -1.46 -0.77
CA GLU A 101 -20.44 -2.76 -0.12
C GLU A 101 -19.00 -3.22 0.16
N ILE A 102 -18.74 -3.60 1.40
CA ILE A 102 -17.49 -4.21 1.84
C ILE A 102 -17.75 -5.41 2.78
N LEU A 103 -16.80 -6.33 2.81
CA LEU A 103 -16.74 -7.41 3.78
C LEU A 103 -15.36 -7.43 4.43
N ILE A 104 -15.33 -7.52 5.76
CA ILE A 104 -14.12 -7.77 6.52
C ILE A 104 -14.28 -9.15 7.13
N GLU A 105 -13.33 -10.03 6.87
CA GLU A 105 -13.17 -11.28 7.61
C GLU A 105 -11.92 -11.20 8.47
N LYS A 106 -12.02 -11.67 9.71
CA LYS A 106 -10.89 -11.80 10.62
C LYS A 106 -10.80 -13.24 11.08
N GLU A 107 -9.66 -13.87 10.85
CA GLU A 107 -9.31 -15.14 11.44
C GLU A 107 -8.40 -14.90 12.63
N VAL A 108 -8.76 -15.39 13.81
CA VAL A 108 -7.94 -15.31 15.02
C VAL A 108 -7.49 -16.72 15.41
N LYS A 109 -6.18 -16.94 15.34
CA LYS A 109 -5.51 -18.13 15.85
C LYS A 109 -4.98 -17.87 17.24
N PHE A 110 -4.93 -18.92 18.03
CA PHE A 110 -4.50 -18.85 19.42
C PHE A 110 -3.17 -19.58 19.60
N ALA A 111 -2.43 -19.19 20.64
CA ALA A 111 -1.28 -19.93 21.12
C ALA A 111 -1.27 -19.96 22.64
N LYS A 112 -0.53 -20.92 23.18
CA LYS A 112 -0.35 -21.14 24.63
C LYS A 112 -1.66 -21.42 25.38
N ILE A 113 -2.66 -21.97 24.69
CA ILE A 113 -3.91 -22.47 25.29
C ILE A 113 -4.14 -23.93 24.90
N PRO A 114 -4.89 -24.71 25.70
CA PRO A 114 -5.29 -26.06 25.32
C PRO A 114 -6.06 -26.05 23.99
N TYR A 115 -5.77 -27.03 23.13
CA TYR A 115 -6.46 -27.23 21.83
C TYR A 115 -6.35 -26.06 20.84
N ALA A 116 -5.37 -25.15 21.01
CA ALA A 116 -5.15 -24.02 20.11
C ALA A 116 -4.95 -24.42 18.63
N ASP A 117 -4.51 -25.66 18.40
CA ASP A 117 -4.29 -26.25 17.09
C ASP A 117 -5.52 -27.01 16.54
N SER A 118 -6.68 -26.88 17.19
CA SER A 118 -7.91 -27.57 16.82
C SER A 118 -9.01 -26.64 16.34
N PHE A 119 -8.92 -25.35 16.64
CA PHE A 119 -9.91 -24.34 16.29
C PHE A 119 -9.31 -22.94 16.10
N CYS A 120 -10.05 -22.08 15.40
CA CYS A 120 -9.82 -20.64 15.33
C CYS A 120 -11.13 -19.89 15.55
N CYS A 121 -11.05 -18.63 15.96
CA CYS A 121 -12.22 -17.75 15.95
C CYS A 121 -12.29 -17.06 14.58
N ARG A 122 -13.45 -17.14 13.93
CA ARG A 122 -13.75 -16.45 12.68
C ARG A 122 -14.72 -15.34 12.99
N VAL A 123 -14.40 -14.16 12.53
CA VAL A 123 -15.12 -12.93 12.81
C VAL A 123 -15.41 -12.24 11.47
N PHE A 124 -16.56 -11.62 11.33
CA PHE A 124 -16.90 -10.92 10.10
C PHE A 124 -17.66 -9.62 10.36
N TRP A 125 -17.50 -8.68 9.43
CA TRP A 125 -18.31 -7.48 9.30
C TRP A 125 -18.66 -7.31 7.82
N HIS A 126 -19.95 -7.35 7.51
CA HIS A 126 -20.51 -7.07 6.20
C HIS A 126 -21.23 -5.73 6.28
N ILE A 127 -20.75 -4.75 5.53
CA ILE A 127 -21.27 -3.39 5.52
C ILE A 127 -21.75 -3.07 4.12
N TYR A 128 -23.03 -2.69 3.99
CA TYR A 128 -23.61 -2.30 2.71
C TYR A 128 -24.54 -1.10 2.84
N GLN A 129 -24.66 -0.35 1.75
CA GLN A 129 -25.49 0.85 1.64
C GLN A 129 -26.98 0.48 1.69
N ILE A 130 -27.74 1.30 2.41
CA ILE A 130 -29.20 1.32 2.45
C ILE A 130 -29.68 2.75 2.15
N GLU A 131 -30.99 2.95 1.97
CA GLU A 131 -31.57 4.24 1.58
C GLU A 131 -31.09 5.41 2.46
N ASP A 132 -31.11 5.24 3.79
CA ASP A 132 -30.77 6.29 4.76
C ASP A 132 -29.37 6.15 5.39
N GLY A 133 -28.46 5.37 4.79
CA GLY A 133 -27.11 5.17 5.32
C GLY A 133 -26.55 3.78 5.05
N CYS A 134 -26.04 3.08 6.05
CA CYS A 134 -25.49 1.73 5.88
C CYS A 134 -25.99 0.75 6.94
N GLN A 135 -26.07 -0.52 6.55
CA GLN A 135 -26.29 -1.62 7.48
C GLN A 135 -24.98 -2.34 7.74
N VAL A 136 -24.65 -2.52 9.02
CA VAL A 136 -23.48 -3.25 9.50
C VAL A 136 -23.98 -4.56 10.10
N ASN A 137 -23.77 -5.66 9.38
CA ASN A 137 -24.00 -7.01 9.87
C ASN A 137 -22.67 -7.58 10.34
N TYR A 138 -22.58 -8.01 11.59
CA TYR A 138 -21.32 -8.50 12.15
C TYR A 138 -21.56 -9.70 13.03
N GLY A 139 -20.53 -10.54 13.17
CA GLY A 139 -20.65 -11.72 13.99
C GLY A 139 -19.36 -12.48 14.12
N PHE A 140 -19.45 -13.57 14.87
CA PHE A 140 -18.35 -14.50 15.03
C PHE A 140 -18.85 -15.93 15.18
N TYR A 141 -17.94 -16.87 14.93
CA TYR A 141 -18.13 -18.28 15.20
C TYR A 141 -16.79 -18.94 15.46
N ILE A 142 -16.82 -20.09 16.16
CA ILE A 142 -15.63 -20.92 16.32
C ILE A 142 -15.58 -21.93 15.18
N HIS A 143 -14.48 -21.91 14.43
CA HIS A 143 -14.22 -22.83 13.34
C HIS A 143 -13.29 -23.96 13.84
N PHE A 144 -13.82 -25.17 13.93
CA PHE A 144 -13.05 -26.36 14.31
C PHE A 144 -12.52 -27.06 13.07
N PHE A 145 -11.20 -27.13 12.93
CA PHE A 145 -10.52 -27.84 11.85
C PHE A 145 -9.95 -29.19 12.29
N LYS A 146 -9.96 -29.49 13.61
CA LYS A 146 -9.75 -30.84 14.16
C LYS A 146 -10.87 -31.21 15.13
N SER A 147 -11.09 -32.50 15.30
CA SER A 147 -12.03 -33.02 16.30
C SER A 147 -11.51 -32.76 17.72
N THR A 148 -12.40 -32.32 18.61
CA THR A 148 -12.11 -32.16 20.04
C THR A 148 -13.37 -32.48 20.87
N VAL A 149 -13.17 -33.08 22.04
CA VAL A 149 -14.25 -33.36 23.01
C VAL A 149 -14.69 -32.10 23.77
N PHE A 150 -13.94 -31.00 23.67
CA PHE A 150 -14.20 -29.74 24.37
C PHE A 150 -15.00 -28.73 23.52
N LYS A 151 -15.55 -29.15 22.39
CA LYS A 151 -16.25 -28.28 21.43
C LYS A 151 -17.30 -27.38 22.10
N SER A 152 -18.25 -27.96 22.82
CA SER A 152 -19.33 -27.20 23.48
C SER A 152 -18.81 -26.24 24.56
N LYS A 153 -17.73 -26.62 25.26
CA LYS A 153 -17.11 -25.77 26.27
C LYS A 153 -16.45 -24.56 25.63
N ILE A 154 -15.66 -24.77 24.58
CA ILE A 154 -15.00 -23.70 23.82
C ILE A 154 -16.06 -22.75 23.22
N GLU A 155 -17.10 -23.27 22.59
CA GLU A 155 -18.16 -22.44 22.00
C GLU A 155 -18.89 -21.60 23.07
N SER A 156 -19.24 -22.21 24.22
CA SER A 156 -19.96 -21.51 25.29
C SER A 156 -19.10 -20.46 26.00
N SER A 157 -17.82 -20.74 26.28
CA SER A 157 -16.91 -19.77 26.90
C SER A 157 -16.62 -18.60 25.96
N SER A 158 -16.33 -18.88 24.68
CA SER A 158 -16.11 -17.84 23.68
C SER A 158 -17.36 -16.98 23.46
N LYS A 159 -18.55 -17.59 23.46
CA LYS A 159 -19.81 -16.83 23.39
C LYS A 159 -19.93 -15.88 24.58
N LYS A 160 -19.79 -16.40 25.80
CA LYS A 160 -19.91 -15.60 27.03
C LYS A 160 -18.93 -14.42 27.07
N GLU A 161 -17.69 -14.63 26.64
CA GLU A 161 -16.64 -13.60 26.65
C GLU A 161 -16.89 -12.49 25.63
N ASN A 162 -17.37 -12.85 24.43
CA ASN A 162 -17.53 -11.89 23.34
C ASN A 162 -18.90 -11.19 23.34
N THR A 163 -19.98 -11.86 23.77
CA THR A 163 -21.34 -11.31 23.68
C THR A 163 -21.47 -9.94 24.35
N GLU A 164 -20.87 -9.72 25.53
CA GLU A 164 -20.99 -8.43 26.22
C GLU A 164 -20.35 -7.27 25.42
N VAL A 165 -19.12 -7.48 24.93
CA VAL A 165 -18.39 -6.47 24.14
C VAL A 165 -19.13 -6.19 22.83
N TRP A 166 -19.68 -7.23 22.20
CA TRP A 166 -20.29 -7.15 20.88
C TRP A 166 -21.72 -6.60 20.90
N GLU A 167 -22.57 -7.00 21.86
CA GLU A 167 -23.95 -6.53 21.94
C GLU A 167 -24.06 -5.11 22.49
N LYS A 168 -23.23 -4.75 23.47
CA LYS A 168 -23.37 -3.48 24.20
C LYS A 168 -22.32 -2.47 23.74
N CYS A 169 -21.05 -2.78 23.93
CA CYS A 169 -19.99 -1.81 23.73
C CYS A 169 -19.82 -1.42 22.26
N LEU A 170 -19.76 -2.41 21.36
CA LEU A 170 -19.52 -2.14 19.94
C LEU A 170 -20.69 -1.37 19.30
N LYS A 171 -21.93 -1.69 19.68
CA LYS A 171 -23.11 -0.95 19.22
C LYS A 171 -23.06 0.52 19.64
N GLN A 172 -22.81 0.80 20.93
CA GLN A 172 -22.70 2.17 21.45
C GLN A 172 -21.61 2.96 20.72
N VAL A 173 -20.46 2.32 20.50
CA VAL A 173 -19.31 2.93 19.84
C VAL A 173 -19.59 3.24 18.36
N TYR A 174 -20.38 2.41 17.66
CA TYR A 174 -20.86 2.76 16.32
C TYR A 174 -21.82 3.95 16.33
N GLU A 175 -22.74 4.03 17.30
CA GLU A 175 -23.67 5.16 17.45
C GLU A 175 -22.92 6.47 17.75
N GLU A 176 -21.92 6.44 18.64
CA GLU A 176 -21.05 7.57 18.94
C GLU A 176 -20.22 8.01 17.73
N GLY A 177 -19.63 7.05 17.02
CA GLY A 177 -18.89 7.32 15.79
C GLY A 177 -19.75 7.97 14.71
N GLN A 178 -20.97 7.45 14.51
CA GLN A 178 -21.97 8.08 13.63
C GLN A 178 -22.25 9.52 14.07
N ASN A 179 -22.50 9.78 15.35
CA ASN A 179 -22.81 11.13 15.83
C ASN A 179 -21.65 12.10 15.57
N LYS A 180 -20.40 11.64 15.67
CA LYS A 180 -19.21 12.42 15.30
C LYS A 180 -19.16 12.73 13.80
N ILE A 181 -19.49 11.77 12.93
CA ILE A 181 -19.59 11.98 11.47
C ILE A 181 -20.68 13.00 11.15
N LEU A 182 -21.89 12.80 11.69
CA LEU A 182 -23.05 13.67 11.46
C LEU A 182 -22.79 15.10 11.97
N SER A 183 -22.14 15.25 13.12
CA SER A 183 -21.78 16.57 13.66
C SER A 183 -20.82 17.31 12.74
N LYS A 184 -19.85 16.61 12.14
CA LYS A 184 -18.95 17.18 11.13
C LYS A 184 -19.70 17.62 9.87
N ARG A 185 -20.70 16.86 9.41
CA ARG A 185 -21.57 17.27 8.28
C ARG A 185 -22.28 18.58 8.57
N VAL A 186 -22.96 18.66 9.72
CA VAL A 186 -23.69 19.87 10.13
C VAL A 186 -22.76 21.06 10.30
N GLN A 187 -21.53 20.87 10.80
CA GLN A 187 -20.54 21.95 10.88
C GLN A 187 -20.10 22.43 9.50
N ASN A 188 -19.84 21.51 8.57
CA ASN A 188 -19.49 21.84 7.19
C ASN A 188 -20.64 22.57 6.48
N GLU A 189 -21.89 22.15 6.72
CA GLU A 189 -23.11 22.78 6.18
C GLU A 189 -23.40 24.15 6.82
N ARG A 190 -23.17 24.33 8.12
CA ARG A 190 -23.35 25.62 8.84
C ARG A 190 -22.26 26.64 8.54
N GLN A 191 -21.11 26.21 8.04
CA GLN A 191 -20.11 27.11 7.47
C GLN A 191 -20.50 27.57 6.04
N GLN A 192 -21.63 27.10 5.50
CA GLN A 192 -22.17 27.49 4.19
C GLN A 192 -23.42 28.40 4.18
N PRO A 193 -23.89 29.05 5.26
CA PRO A 193 -24.76 30.23 5.09
C PRO A 193 -24.45 31.35 6.09
N LYS A 194 -23.58 32.28 5.67
CA LYS A 194 -23.50 33.64 6.22
C LYS A 194 -23.02 34.66 5.16
N ALA A 195 -23.42 34.46 3.91
CA ALA A 195 -23.06 35.35 2.79
C ALA A 195 -24.29 36.01 2.12
N GLU A 196 -25.48 35.96 2.73
CA GLU A 196 -26.73 36.35 2.05
C GLU A 196 -27.51 37.52 2.70
N ILE A 197 -27.00 38.17 3.75
CA ILE A 197 -27.68 39.33 4.37
C ILE A 197 -26.84 40.63 4.38
N GLU A 198 -25.52 40.58 4.18
CA GLU A 198 -24.69 41.80 4.04
C GLU A 198 -24.59 42.33 2.59
N VAL A 199 -25.20 41.64 1.62
CA VAL A 199 -25.02 41.95 0.19
C VAL A 199 -25.86 43.15 -0.29
N THR A 200 -26.88 43.61 0.44
CA THR A 200 -27.74 44.69 -0.09
C THR A 200 -27.20 46.11 0.12
N GLN A 201 -26.22 46.35 1.01
CA GLN A 201 -25.69 47.70 1.26
C GLN A 201 -24.30 47.99 0.65
N GLN A 202 -23.67 47.04 -0.04
CA GLN A 202 -22.36 47.25 -0.70
C GLN A 202 -22.41 47.21 -2.24
N ILE A 203 -23.59 47.11 -2.85
CA ILE A 203 -23.75 47.03 -4.31
C ILE A 203 -23.43 48.36 -5.01
N GLU A 204 -23.58 49.51 -4.35
CA GLU A 204 -23.33 50.80 -5.01
C GLU A 204 -21.85 51.19 -5.12
N THR A 205 -20.92 50.51 -4.44
CA THR A 205 -19.49 50.89 -4.47
C THR A 205 -18.57 49.88 -5.15
N GLN A 206 -19.10 48.80 -5.73
CA GLN A 206 -18.29 47.75 -6.38
C GLN A 206 -18.60 47.50 -7.87
N VAL A 207 -19.45 48.31 -8.51
CA VAL A 207 -19.60 48.28 -9.98
C VAL A 207 -18.34 48.83 -10.69
N GLU A 208 -17.51 49.62 -10.01
CA GLU A 208 -16.31 50.23 -10.60
C GLU A 208 -15.03 49.37 -10.51
N LYS A 209 -15.03 48.25 -9.76
CA LYS A 209 -13.85 47.36 -9.63
C LYS A 209 -13.95 46.03 -10.36
N VAL A 210 -15.13 45.62 -10.82
CA VAL A 210 -15.32 44.37 -11.58
C VAL A 210 -14.87 44.50 -13.04
N ASN A 211 -14.89 45.70 -13.62
CA ASN A 211 -14.37 45.92 -14.99
C ASN A 211 -12.84 45.82 -15.10
N GLN A 212 -12.08 45.94 -14.00
CA GLN A 212 -10.60 45.84 -14.02
C GLN A 212 -10.05 44.42 -13.77
N ILE A 213 -10.89 43.46 -13.38
CA ILE A 213 -10.44 42.08 -13.08
C ILE A 213 -10.62 41.17 -14.30
N LYS A 214 -11.63 41.42 -15.14
CA LYS A 214 -11.83 40.69 -16.41
C LYS A 214 -10.66 40.87 -17.40
N GLU A 215 -10.07 42.06 -17.47
CA GLU A 215 -8.89 42.32 -18.32
C GLU A 215 -7.62 41.60 -17.81
N LYS A 216 -7.52 41.29 -16.52
CA LYS A 216 -6.34 40.62 -15.93
C LYS A 216 -6.33 39.10 -16.08
N GLU A 217 -7.49 38.47 -16.25
CA GLU A 217 -7.57 37.01 -16.46
C GLU A 217 -7.33 36.63 -17.92
N GLU A 218 -7.81 37.44 -18.88
CA GLU A 218 -7.47 37.25 -20.30
C GLU A 218 -5.97 37.47 -20.58
N THR A 219 -5.35 38.46 -19.92
CA THR A 219 -3.89 38.70 -20.06
C THR A 219 -3.06 37.54 -19.50
N LYS A 220 -3.48 36.90 -18.40
CA LYS A 220 -2.77 35.74 -17.83
C LYS A 220 -2.89 34.49 -18.69
N GLN A 221 -4.01 34.30 -19.37
CA GLN A 221 -4.24 33.16 -20.25
C GLN A 221 -3.40 33.28 -21.53
N VAL A 222 -3.26 34.49 -22.07
CA VAL A 222 -2.37 34.78 -23.21
C VAL A 222 -0.89 34.61 -22.84
N ILE A 223 -0.47 35.02 -21.64
CA ILE A 223 0.93 34.85 -21.18
C ILE A 223 1.29 33.36 -21.03
N LEU A 224 0.37 32.53 -20.53
CA LEU A 224 0.61 31.09 -20.37
C LEU A 224 0.75 30.37 -21.72
N GLU A 225 -0.04 30.75 -22.72
CA GLU A 225 0.08 30.20 -24.08
C GLU A 225 1.40 30.64 -24.75
N GLN A 226 1.84 31.87 -24.49
CA GLN A 226 3.10 32.39 -25.02
C GLN A 226 4.33 31.69 -24.41
N GLU A 227 4.31 31.40 -23.10
CA GLU A 227 5.37 30.62 -22.43
C GLU A 227 5.41 29.16 -22.91
N GLN A 228 4.25 28.57 -23.21
CA GLN A 228 4.18 27.22 -23.79
C GLN A 228 4.72 27.17 -25.23
N GLN A 229 4.46 28.20 -26.05
CA GLN A 229 5.04 28.32 -27.38
C GLN A 229 6.56 28.54 -27.34
N GLU A 230 7.07 29.41 -26.48
CA GLU A 230 8.51 29.61 -26.31
C GLU A 230 9.21 28.31 -25.88
N SER A 231 8.60 27.54 -24.97
CA SER A 231 9.14 26.24 -24.53
C SER A 231 9.21 25.22 -25.67
N GLN A 232 8.23 25.20 -26.59
CA GLN A 232 8.25 24.32 -27.76
C GLN A 232 9.34 24.71 -28.77
N ILE A 233 9.50 26.00 -29.04
CA ILE A 233 10.57 26.51 -29.92
C ILE A 233 11.96 26.19 -29.35
N LEU A 234 12.11 26.25 -28.03
CA LEU A 234 13.38 25.91 -27.36
C LEU A 234 13.71 24.41 -27.45
N LEU A 235 12.70 23.55 -27.39
CA LEU A 235 12.86 22.10 -27.59
C LEU A 235 13.29 21.79 -29.03
N GLU A 236 12.62 22.37 -30.02
CA GLU A 236 12.92 22.14 -31.44
C GLU A 236 14.31 22.65 -31.84
N ASN A 237 14.75 23.78 -31.28
CA ASN A 237 16.10 24.29 -31.48
C ASN A 237 17.18 23.38 -30.87
N ASN A 238 16.92 22.81 -29.69
CA ASN A 238 17.85 21.87 -29.06
C ASN A 238 17.96 20.56 -29.84
N GLU A 239 16.86 20.02 -30.35
CA GLU A 239 16.87 18.82 -31.20
C GLU A 239 17.68 19.04 -32.48
N ASN A 240 17.47 20.19 -33.16
CA ASN A 240 18.24 20.57 -34.33
C ASN A 240 19.75 20.73 -34.04
N GLN A 241 20.10 21.26 -32.86
CA GLN A 241 21.49 21.39 -32.44
C GLN A 241 22.13 20.03 -32.14
N GLN A 242 21.39 19.10 -31.52
CA GLN A 242 21.85 17.73 -31.30
C GLN A 242 22.07 16.97 -32.62
N GLN A 243 21.18 17.11 -33.59
CA GLN A 243 21.36 16.50 -34.91
C GLN A 243 22.61 17.01 -35.63
N LYS A 244 22.88 18.33 -35.57
CA LYS A 244 24.12 18.90 -36.11
C LYS A 244 25.38 18.34 -35.43
N GLN A 245 25.34 18.12 -34.12
CA GLN A 245 26.47 17.50 -33.41
C GLN A 245 26.68 16.05 -33.81
N GLN A 246 25.61 15.27 -33.99
CA GLN A 246 25.71 13.87 -34.44
C GLN A 246 26.34 13.77 -35.84
N LEU A 247 25.95 14.63 -36.77
CA LEU A 247 26.54 14.72 -38.11
C LEU A 247 28.04 15.05 -38.06
N LEU A 248 28.45 15.94 -37.15
CA LEU A 248 29.84 16.30 -36.96
C LEU A 248 30.67 15.12 -36.42
N ILE A 249 30.10 14.35 -35.49
CA ILE A 249 30.72 13.15 -34.93
C ILE A 249 30.89 12.10 -36.04
N GLU A 250 29.86 11.87 -36.86
CA GLU A 250 29.89 10.86 -37.91
C GLU A 250 30.99 11.15 -38.96
N ASN A 251 31.16 12.43 -39.32
CA ASN A 251 32.22 12.85 -40.24
C ASN A 251 33.62 12.65 -39.64
N LYS A 252 33.82 12.98 -38.36
CA LYS A 252 35.12 12.74 -37.68
C LYS A 252 35.46 11.26 -37.56
N VAL A 253 34.46 10.40 -37.33
CA VAL A 253 34.67 8.94 -37.28
C VAL A 253 35.13 8.41 -38.64
N LYS A 254 34.59 8.94 -39.75
CA LYS A 254 35.04 8.57 -41.11
C LYS A 254 36.48 8.99 -41.37
N GLU A 255 36.90 10.18 -40.95
CA GLU A 255 38.29 10.63 -41.08
C GLU A 255 39.27 9.74 -40.28
N ILE A 256 38.94 9.41 -39.02
CA ILE A 256 39.77 8.53 -38.18
C ILE A 256 39.89 7.12 -38.77
N PHE A 257 38.84 6.63 -39.43
CA PHE A 257 38.86 5.30 -40.05
C PHE A 257 39.82 5.22 -41.25
N VAL A 258 39.96 6.32 -42.00
CA VAL A 258 40.91 6.41 -43.12
C VAL A 258 42.35 6.45 -42.60
N GLU A 259 42.64 7.23 -41.55
CA GLU A 259 43.98 7.28 -40.92
C GLU A 259 44.43 5.93 -40.35
N LYS A 260 43.51 5.15 -39.77
CA LYS A 260 43.83 3.82 -39.22
C LYS A 260 44.16 2.77 -40.28
N GLN A 261 43.68 2.92 -41.52
CA GLN A 261 44.04 1.98 -42.59
C GLN A 261 45.49 2.15 -43.04
N GLU A 262 46.02 3.38 -43.05
CA GLU A 262 47.41 3.65 -43.44
C GLU A 262 48.41 3.08 -42.41
N GLN A 263 48.11 3.17 -41.11
CA GLN A 263 48.96 2.63 -40.03
C GLN A 263 49.03 1.08 -39.97
N SER A 264 48.07 0.36 -40.57
CA SER A 264 48.07 -1.12 -40.55
C SER A 264 49.10 -1.75 -41.50
N SER A 265 49.67 -0.96 -42.43
CA SER A 265 50.67 -1.43 -43.38
C SER A 265 52.05 -1.63 -42.73
N ASP A 266 52.44 -0.74 -41.81
CA ASP A 266 53.73 -0.81 -41.11
C ASP A 266 53.79 -1.92 -40.06
N GLN A 267 52.65 -2.25 -39.45
CA GLN A 267 52.57 -3.29 -38.41
C GLN A 267 52.70 -4.72 -38.99
N LYS A 268 52.40 -4.90 -40.29
CA LYS A 268 52.59 -6.18 -41.00
C LYS A 268 54.06 -6.50 -41.24
N ASP A 269 54.90 -5.50 -41.48
CA ASP A 269 56.35 -5.73 -41.73
C ASP A 269 57.10 -6.13 -40.45
N LEU A 270 56.65 -5.63 -39.29
CA LEU A 270 57.23 -5.99 -37.99
C LEU A 270 56.94 -7.44 -37.60
N ASN A 271 55.71 -7.91 -37.84
CA ASN A 271 55.31 -9.29 -37.54
C ASN A 271 56.05 -10.30 -38.41
N LEU A 272 56.36 -9.96 -39.67
CA LEU A 272 57.14 -10.83 -40.56
C LEU A 272 58.59 -11.01 -40.07
N LYS A 273 59.19 -9.96 -39.47
CA LYS A 273 60.54 -10.03 -38.89
C LYS A 273 60.56 -10.87 -37.61
N LEU A 274 59.52 -10.77 -36.79
CA LEU A 274 59.38 -11.54 -35.55
C LEU A 274 59.21 -13.05 -35.80
N ASP A 275 58.50 -13.42 -36.87
CA ASP A 275 58.28 -14.82 -37.22
C ASP A 275 59.58 -15.51 -37.67
N LYS A 276 60.43 -14.78 -38.42
CA LYS A 276 61.77 -15.26 -38.80
C LYS A 276 62.69 -15.49 -37.61
N LEU A 277 62.62 -14.61 -36.60
CA LEU A 277 63.38 -14.75 -35.35
C LEU A 277 62.92 -15.97 -34.54
N THR A 278 61.61 -16.21 -34.51
CA THR A 278 61.02 -17.35 -33.81
C THR A 278 61.43 -18.67 -34.46
N GLN A 279 61.44 -18.75 -35.80
CA GLN A 279 61.94 -19.93 -36.53
C GLN A 279 63.43 -20.19 -36.25
N LEU A 280 64.25 -19.14 -36.17
CA LEU A 280 65.67 -19.28 -35.85
C LEU A 280 65.88 -19.81 -34.42
N ALA A 281 65.08 -19.35 -33.45
CA ALA A 281 65.15 -19.83 -32.07
C ALA A 281 64.82 -21.32 -31.96
N TYR A 282 63.78 -21.79 -32.66
CA TYR A 282 63.43 -23.22 -32.68
C TYR A 282 64.51 -24.09 -33.32
N ALA A 283 65.19 -23.61 -34.37
CA ALA A 283 66.30 -24.34 -34.97
C ALA A 283 67.47 -24.51 -33.99
N ILE A 284 67.79 -23.47 -33.21
CA ILE A 284 68.85 -23.53 -32.18
C ILE A 284 68.47 -24.52 -31.06
N ILE A 285 67.22 -24.46 -30.57
CA ILE A 285 66.74 -25.40 -29.55
C ILE A 285 66.80 -26.84 -30.07
N GLY A 286 66.41 -27.08 -31.32
CA GLY A 286 66.49 -28.40 -31.95
C GLY A 286 67.92 -28.95 -31.98
N LEU A 287 68.90 -28.13 -32.34
CA LEU A 287 70.32 -28.52 -32.35
C LEU A 287 70.82 -28.87 -30.94
N LEU A 288 70.45 -28.08 -29.93
CA LEU A 288 70.84 -28.34 -28.54
C LEU A 288 70.23 -29.64 -28.01
N ILE A 289 69.00 -29.97 -28.38
CA ILE A 289 68.37 -31.25 -28.01
C ILE A 289 69.08 -32.43 -28.67
N ILE A 290 69.50 -32.29 -29.93
CA ILE A 290 70.27 -33.33 -30.64
C ILE A 290 71.61 -33.57 -29.93
N ASP A 291 72.32 -32.51 -29.53
CA ASP A 291 73.58 -32.64 -28.79
C ASP A 291 73.40 -33.33 -27.43
N ILE A 292 72.33 -33.00 -26.69
CA ILE A 292 72.00 -33.65 -25.41
C ILE A 292 71.71 -35.14 -25.63
N LEU A 293 70.94 -35.50 -26.66
CA LEU A 293 70.62 -36.90 -26.96
C LEU A 293 71.86 -37.70 -27.38
N PHE A 294 72.77 -37.10 -28.14
CA PHE A 294 74.05 -37.74 -28.48
C PHE A 294 74.97 -37.94 -27.28
N THR A 295 74.88 -37.07 -26.27
CA THR A 295 75.69 -37.15 -25.05
C THR A 295 75.18 -38.22 -24.07
N ILE A 296 73.88 -38.50 -24.08
CA ILE A 296 73.25 -39.53 -23.21
C ILE A 296 73.34 -40.95 -23.84
N GLY A 297 73.56 -41.05 -25.15
CA GLY A 297 73.64 -42.32 -25.88
C GLY A 297 75.03 -42.96 -26.02
N LYS A 298 76.07 -42.41 -25.37
CA LYS A 298 77.44 -42.95 -25.31
C LYS A 298 77.79 -43.34 -23.87
#